data_AF-A0A9D8IEP5-F1
#
_entry.id   AF-A0A9D8IEP5-F1
#
_cell.length_a   1.000
_cell.length_b   1.000
_cell.length_c   1.000
_cell.angle_alpha   90.00
_cell.angle_beta   90.00
_cell.angle_gamma   90.00
#
_symmetry.space_group_name_H-M   'P 1'
#
loop_
_entity.id
_entity.type
_entity.pdbx_description
1 polymer ?
#
loop_
_entity_poly.entity_id
_entity_poly.type
_entity_poly.pdbx_seq_one_letter_code
_entity_poly.pdbx_strand_id
1 'polypeptide(L)'
;MAKAKKNLNIQDVLLKMKECIDLLPGKEEQQRMVQAIHELIMKLESFKESISRVPDESEKNRVLQAIHTVSSFFDSVKNKPLLAEILFPKQKKARKTSVRPVNIDDLLKQLEELQSDKIMTELSKQKKNILLELSSRLNITANPKLTKDVLIDKIFKLGFANQRGYNLLGDR
;
A
#
# COMPACT_ATOMS: atom_id res chain seq x y z
N MET A 1 88.62 -8.30 -32.49
CA MET A 1 87.23 -7.78 -32.58
C MET A 1 87.07 -6.66 -31.55
N ALA A 2 87.03 -5.41 -32.00
CA ALA A 2 86.98 -4.25 -31.12
C ALA A 2 85.54 -4.00 -30.64
N LYS A 3 85.32 -4.01 -29.32
CA LYS A 3 84.05 -3.62 -28.71
C LYS A 3 83.90 -2.09 -28.86
N ALA A 4 83.04 -1.66 -29.76
CA ALA A 4 82.68 -0.25 -29.88
C ALA A 4 82.01 0.21 -28.57
N LYS A 5 82.71 1.06 -27.80
CA LYS A 5 82.15 1.78 -26.66
C LYS A 5 81.10 2.73 -27.23
N LYS A 6 79.83 2.40 -27.05
CA LYS A 6 78.70 3.25 -27.44
C LYS A 6 78.76 4.51 -26.57
N ASN A 7 79.30 5.60 -27.11
CA ASN A 7 79.30 6.89 -26.43
C ASN A 7 77.83 7.28 -26.19
N LEU A 8 77.40 7.24 -24.92
CA LEU A 8 76.10 7.75 -24.51
C LEU A 8 76.07 9.23 -24.90
N ASN A 9 75.25 9.55 -25.89
CA ASN A 9 75.04 10.93 -26.30
C ASN A 9 74.38 11.66 -25.14
N ILE A 10 75.10 12.62 -24.55
CA ILE A 10 74.62 13.41 -23.41
C ILE A 10 73.29 14.10 -23.75
N GLN A 11 73.07 14.44 -25.03
CA GLN A 11 71.81 15.00 -25.49
C GLN A 11 70.64 14.01 -25.39
N ASP A 12 70.86 12.72 -25.66
CA ASP A 12 69.81 11.69 -25.51
C ASP A 12 69.45 11.49 -24.03
N VAL A 13 70.43 11.59 -23.13
CA VAL A 13 70.20 11.51 -21.69
C VAL A 13 69.42 12.73 -21.20
N LEU A 14 69.77 13.93 -21.67
CA LEU A 14 69.07 15.17 -21.32
C LEU A 14 67.63 15.19 -21.87
N LEU A 15 67.40 14.66 -23.07
CA LEU A 15 66.07 14.53 -23.65
C LEU A 15 65.20 13.61 -22.80
N LYS A 16 65.72 12.43 -22.43
CA LYS A 16 65.01 11.49 -21.55
C LYS A 16 64.77 12.04 -20.15
N MET A 17 65.71 12.81 -19.60
CA MET A 17 65.51 13.49 -18.32
C MET A 17 64.38 14.52 -18.39
N LYS A 18 64.29 15.28 -19.49
CA LYS A 18 63.20 16.23 -19.72
C LYS A 18 61.86 15.52 -19.86
N GLU A 19 61.79 14.45 -20.65
CA GLU A 19 60.60 13.61 -20.79
C GLU A 19 60.15 13.04 -19.43
N CYS A 20 61.08 12.59 -18.58
CA CYS A 20 60.77 12.11 -17.24
C CYS A 20 60.24 13.21 -16.31
N ILE A 21 60.71 14.45 -16.44
CA ILE A 21 60.24 15.59 -15.65
C ILE A 21 58.82 16.00 -16.09
N ASP A 22 58.55 15.99 -17.39
CA ASP A 22 57.23 16.31 -17.94
C ASP A 22 56.16 15.26 -17.57
N LEU A 23 56.59 14.04 -17.22
CA LEU A 23 55.73 12.97 -16.69
C LEU A 23 55.44 13.09 -15.19
N LEU A 24 56.12 13.97 -14.45
CA LEU A 24 55.84 14.15 -13.04
C LEU A 24 54.54 14.93 -12.86
N PRO A 25 53.62 14.46 -12.01
CA PRO A 25 52.37 15.15 -11.77
C PRO A 25 52.66 16.54 -11.22
N GLY A 26 52.05 17.55 -11.83
CA GLY A 26 52.12 18.93 -11.36
C GLY A 26 51.53 19.05 -9.94
N LYS A 27 51.84 20.15 -9.23
CA LYS A 27 51.39 20.35 -7.84
C LYS A 27 49.86 20.20 -7.66
N GLU A 28 49.07 20.69 -8.61
CA GLU A 28 47.61 20.56 -8.60
C GLU A 28 47.14 19.12 -8.78
N GLU A 29 47.86 18.33 -9.59
CA GLU A 29 47.55 16.93 -9.83
C GLU A 29 47.94 16.06 -8.63
N GLN A 30 49.07 16.37 -7.98
CA GLN A 30 49.44 15.77 -6.70
C GLN A 30 48.40 16.08 -5.62
N GLN A 31 47.92 17.32 -5.53
CA GLN A 31 46.88 17.70 -4.57
C GLN A 31 45.56 16.99 -4.83
N ARG A 32 45.14 16.86 -6.10
CA ARG A 32 43.96 16.08 -6.49
C ARG A 32 44.11 14.60 -6.15
N MET A 33 45.28 14.01 -6.37
CA MET A 33 45.56 12.63 -5.97
C MET A 33 45.48 12.43 -4.45
N VAL A 34 46.05 13.34 -3.66
CA VAL A 34 45.98 13.28 -2.20
C VAL A 34 44.53 13.38 -1.72
N GLN A 35 43.73 14.28 -2.30
CA GLN A 35 42.30 14.40 -2.00
C GLN A 35 41.54 13.11 -2.34
N ALA A 36 41.78 12.53 -3.53
CA ALA A 36 41.14 11.28 -3.93
C ALA A 36 41.51 10.10 -3.00
N ILE A 37 42.76 10.02 -2.55
CA ILE A 37 43.21 9.03 -1.56
C ILE A 37 42.47 9.24 -0.23
N HIS A 38 42.34 10.50 0.21
CA HIS A 38 41.64 10.81 1.46
C HIS A 38 40.15 10.44 1.39
N GLU A 39 39.48 10.75 0.28
CA GLU A 39 38.09 10.32 0.05
C GLU A 39 37.93 8.81 0.05
N LEU A 40 38.89 8.08 -0.53
CA LEU A 40 38.89 6.63 -0.55
C LEU A 40 39.01 6.06 0.86
N ILE A 41 39.90 6.61 1.70
CA ILE A 41 40.06 6.22 3.10
C ILE A 41 38.74 6.41 3.86
N MET A 42 38.12 7.58 3.75
CA MET A 42 36.84 7.88 4.41
C MET A 42 35.72 6.90 3.99
N LYS A 43 35.65 6.56 2.69
CA LYS A 43 34.67 5.59 2.19
C LYS A 43 34.93 4.18 2.72
N LEU A 44 36.19 3.76 2.81
CA LEU A 44 36.57 2.46 3.36
C LEU A 44 36.27 2.35 4.86
N GLU A 45 36.49 3.43 5.62
CA GLU A 45 36.11 3.48 7.04
C GLU A 45 34.60 3.37 7.23
N SER A 46 33.81 4.12 6.45
CA SER A 46 32.35 4.02 6.45
C SER A 46 31.85 2.61 6.07
N PHE A 47 32.49 1.98 5.10
CA PHE A 47 32.18 0.61 4.69
C PHE A 47 32.49 -0.40 5.81
N LYS A 48 33.64 -0.26 6.48
CA LYS A 48 34.03 -1.08 7.63
C LYS A 48 33.02 -0.95 8.77
N GLU A 49 32.58 0.26 9.10
CA GLU A 49 31.53 0.48 10.10
C GLU A 49 30.21 -0.15 9.67
N SER A 50 29.85 -0.05 8.38
CA SER A 50 28.62 -0.65 7.86
C SER A 50 28.63 -2.18 7.96
N ILE A 51 29.77 -2.82 7.67
CA ILE A 51 29.94 -4.27 7.85
C ILE A 51 29.82 -4.66 9.32
N SER A 52 30.38 -3.86 10.24
CA SER A 52 30.31 -4.16 11.68
C SER A 52 28.89 -4.13 12.26
N ARG A 53 27.93 -3.54 11.53
CA ARG A 53 26.50 -3.53 11.88
C ARG A 53 25.73 -4.70 11.28
N VAL A 54 26.33 -5.46 10.37
CA VAL A 54 25.70 -6.66 9.81
C VAL A 54 25.73 -7.74 10.91
N PRO A 55 24.58 -8.35 11.24
CA PRO A 55 24.53 -9.37 12.26
C PRO A 55 25.48 -10.51 11.91
N ASP A 56 26.26 -10.95 12.89
CA ASP A 56 27.13 -12.10 12.69
C ASP A 56 26.31 -13.40 12.63
N GLU A 57 26.95 -14.51 12.25
CA GLU A 57 26.24 -15.79 12.13
C GLU A 57 25.70 -16.27 13.49
N SER A 58 26.30 -15.85 14.61
CA SER A 58 25.83 -16.17 15.97
C SER A 58 24.53 -15.44 16.29
N GLU A 59 24.44 -14.15 16.00
CA GLU A 59 23.25 -13.31 16.14
C GLU A 59 22.12 -13.81 15.23
N LYS A 60 22.45 -14.12 13.98
CA LYS A 60 21.49 -14.73 13.04
C LYS A 60 20.94 -16.05 13.57
N ASN A 61 21.79 -16.91 14.11
CA ASN A 61 21.36 -18.18 14.72
C ASN A 61 20.50 -17.96 15.98
N ARG A 62 20.82 -16.97 16.82
CA ARG A 62 19.99 -16.59 17.97
C ARG A 62 18.61 -16.10 17.54
N VAL A 63 18.55 -15.27 16.51
CA VAL A 63 17.28 -14.79 15.95
C VAL A 63 16.47 -15.96 15.38
N LEU A 64 17.09 -16.86 14.63
CA LEU A 64 16.42 -18.06 14.10
C LEU A 64 15.89 -18.96 15.22
N GLN A 65 16.67 -19.18 16.29
CA GLN A 65 16.22 -19.93 17.46
C GLN A 65 15.06 -19.24 18.19
N ALA A 66 15.08 -17.92 18.31
CA ALA A 66 13.98 -17.15 18.89
C ALA A 66 12.71 -17.30 18.04
N ILE A 67 12.82 -17.18 16.71
CA ILE A 67 11.71 -17.40 15.78
C ILE A 67 11.16 -18.82 15.92
N HIS A 68 12.03 -19.84 15.95
CA HIS A 68 11.61 -21.23 16.13
C HIS A 68 10.90 -21.46 17.47
N THR A 69 11.40 -20.85 18.54
CA THR A 69 10.80 -20.93 19.89
C THR A 69 9.41 -20.30 19.90
N VAL A 70 9.26 -19.12 19.30
CA VAL A 70 7.97 -18.45 19.15
C VAL A 70 7.01 -19.29 18.32
N SER A 71 7.45 -19.83 17.18
CA SER A 71 6.63 -20.71 16.34
C SER A 71 6.16 -21.95 17.11
N SER A 72 7.07 -22.60 17.82
CA SER A 72 6.78 -23.78 18.64
C SER A 72 5.81 -23.45 19.78
N PHE A 73 5.93 -22.26 20.38
CA PHE A 73 4.96 -21.77 21.36
C PHE A 73 3.58 -21.63 20.73
N PHE A 74 3.45 -20.98 19.57
CA PHE A 74 2.15 -20.87 18.86
C PHE A 74 1.55 -22.23 18.51
N ASP A 75 2.37 -23.19 18.06
CA ASP A 75 1.90 -24.56 17.79
C ASP A 75 1.46 -25.29 19.05
N SER A 76 2.16 -25.10 20.18
CA SER A 76 1.74 -25.64 21.47
C SER A 76 0.42 -25.04 21.97
N VAL A 77 0.16 -23.76 21.65
CA VAL A 77 -1.07 -23.06 22.01
C VAL A 77 -2.24 -23.56 21.15
N LYS A 78 -2.04 -23.91 19.87
CA LYS A 78 -3.07 -24.54 19.03
C LYS A 78 -3.61 -25.83 19.65
N ASN A 79 -2.74 -26.61 20.30
CA ASN A 79 -3.10 -27.87 20.96
C ASN A 79 -3.69 -27.67 22.37
N LYS A 80 -3.75 -26.44 22.88
CA LYS A 80 -4.26 -26.08 24.21
C LYS A 80 -5.37 -25.02 24.09
N PRO A 81 -6.63 -25.42 23.86
CA PRO A 81 -7.71 -24.49 23.54
C PRO A 81 -7.99 -23.46 24.65
N LEU A 82 -7.85 -23.83 25.93
CA LEU A 82 -8.02 -22.90 27.06
C LEU A 82 -6.92 -21.84 27.11
N LEU A 83 -5.68 -22.21 26.81
CA LEU A 83 -4.55 -21.27 26.77
C LEU A 83 -4.68 -20.35 25.55
N ALA A 84 -5.14 -20.89 24.41
CA ALA A 84 -5.42 -20.10 23.21
C ALA A 84 -6.53 -19.08 23.44
N GLU A 85 -7.57 -19.41 24.21
CA GLU A 85 -8.66 -18.49 24.54
C GLU A 85 -8.23 -17.36 25.49
N ILE A 86 -7.25 -17.60 26.36
CA ILE A 86 -6.69 -16.58 27.26
C ILE A 86 -5.70 -15.66 26.52
N LEU A 87 -4.83 -16.23 25.68
CA LEU A 87 -3.78 -15.49 24.95
C LEU A 87 -4.31 -14.79 23.69
N PHE A 88 -5.25 -15.43 23.00
CA PHE A 88 -5.94 -14.91 21.84
C PHE A 88 -7.44 -14.91 22.13
N PRO A 89 -7.90 -14.09 23.08
CA PRO A 89 -9.32 -13.97 23.35
C PRO A 89 -9.98 -13.66 22.02
N LYS A 90 -10.89 -14.55 21.61
CA LYS A 90 -11.64 -14.39 20.36
C LYS A 90 -12.24 -13.00 20.44
N GLN A 91 -11.67 -12.05 19.71
CA GLN A 91 -12.34 -10.79 19.47
C GLN A 91 -13.69 -11.22 18.93
N LYS A 92 -14.76 -10.98 19.70
CA LYS A 92 -16.12 -11.24 19.23
C LYS A 92 -16.13 -10.61 17.85
N LYS A 93 -16.17 -11.45 16.80
CA LYS A 93 -16.10 -11.01 15.41
C LYS A 93 -16.96 -9.77 15.37
N ALA A 94 -16.37 -8.61 15.02
CA ALA A 94 -17.10 -7.37 14.92
C ALA A 94 -18.38 -7.73 14.17
N ARG A 95 -19.47 -7.76 14.93
CA ARG A 95 -20.76 -8.24 14.44
C ARG A 95 -20.99 -7.33 13.26
N LYS A 96 -21.04 -7.94 12.05
CA LYS A 96 -21.20 -7.26 10.75
C LYS A 96 -21.77 -5.88 10.99
N THR A 97 -20.96 -4.86 10.68
CA THR A 97 -21.30 -3.44 10.62
C THR A 97 -22.74 -3.23 11.00
N SER A 98 -22.97 -2.75 12.22
CA SER A 98 -24.23 -2.18 12.67
C SER A 98 -24.97 -1.68 11.44
N VAL A 99 -26.00 -2.42 11.03
CA VAL A 99 -26.94 -1.94 10.03
C VAL A 99 -27.41 -0.65 10.65
N ARG A 100 -26.93 0.50 10.13
CA ARG A 100 -27.57 1.77 10.43
C ARG A 100 -29.05 1.46 10.25
N PRO A 101 -29.91 1.63 11.27
CA PRO A 101 -31.34 1.54 11.04
C PRO A 101 -31.59 2.56 9.94
N VAL A 102 -31.85 2.08 8.73
CA VAL A 102 -32.17 2.94 7.61
C VAL A 102 -33.52 3.50 8.00
N ASN A 103 -33.53 4.73 8.49
CA ASN A 103 -34.75 5.42 8.82
C ASN A 103 -35.51 5.60 7.51
N ILE A 104 -36.68 4.96 7.41
CA ILE A 104 -37.46 4.92 6.18
C ILE A 104 -37.97 6.31 5.83
N ASP A 105 -38.22 7.15 6.83
CA ASP A 105 -38.63 8.53 6.62
C ASP A 105 -37.49 9.35 5.99
N ASP A 106 -36.24 9.11 6.38
CA ASP A 106 -35.08 9.75 5.77
C ASP A 106 -34.83 9.22 4.35
N LEU A 107 -35.06 7.92 4.13
CA LEU A 107 -34.93 7.31 2.80
C LEU A 107 -36.04 7.79 1.85
N LEU A 108 -37.26 7.99 2.33
CA LEU A 108 -38.36 8.56 1.55
C LEU A 108 -38.04 10.00 1.12
N LYS A 109 -37.60 10.85 2.05
CA LYS A 109 -37.17 12.23 1.73
C LYS A 109 -36.06 12.26 0.69
N GLN A 110 -35.06 11.38 0.83
CA GLN A 110 -33.98 11.25 -0.15
C GLN A 110 -34.51 10.84 -1.53
N LEU A 111 -35.46 9.90 -1.60
CA LEU A 111 -36.04 9.47 -2.88
C LEU A 111 -36.95 10.55 -3.50
N GLU A 112 -37.63 11.36 -2.69
CA GLU A 112 -38.43 12.50 -3.13
C GLU A 112 -37.57 13.64 -3.71
N GLU A 113 -36.37 13.87 -3.16
CA GLU A 113 -35.41 14.87 -3.66
C GLU A 113 -34.63 14.39 -4.89
N LEU A 114 -34.50 13.07 -5.09
CA LEU A 114 -33.72 12.49 -6.19
C LEU A 114 -34.41 12.60 -7.55
N GLN A 115 -33.63 12.84 -8.61
CA GLN A 115 -34.12 12.78 -9.99
C GLN A 115 -34.63 11.37 -10.35
N SER A 116 -35.69 11.28 -11.16
CA SER A 116 -36.41 10.02 -11.46
C SER A 116 -35.48 8.91 -11.96
N ASP A 117 -34.46 9.23 -12.75
CA ASP A 117 -33.50 8.25 -13.29
C ASP A 117 -32.62 7.60 -12.21
N LYS A 118 -32.46 8.26 -11.05
CA LYS A 118 -31.63 7.77 -9.93
C LYS A 118 -32.41 6.98 -8.88
N ILE A 119 -33.74 7.10 -8.86
CA ILE A 119 -34.61 6.42 -7.87
C ILE A 119 -34.49 4.90 -8.00
N MET A 120 -34.53 4.36 -9.21
CA MET A 120 -34.39 2.91 -9.46
C MET A 120 -33.06 2.36 -8.93
N THR A 121 -31.98 3.10 -9.15
CA THR A 121 -30.63 2.73 -8.71
C THR A 121 -30.51 2.71 -7.19
N GLU A 122 -31.11 3.68 -6.50
CA GLU A 122 -31.12 3.72 -5.03
C GLU A 122 -32.02 2.65 -4.42
N LEU A 123 -33.19 2.40 -4.99
CA LEU A 123 -34.08 1.31 -4.57
C LEU A 123 -33.43 -0.08 -4.75
N SER A 124 -32.63 -0.25 -5.80
CA SER A 124 -31.88 -1.50 -6.06
C SER A 124 -30.79 -1.78 -5.02
N LYS A 125 -30.24 -0.75 -4.36
CA LYS A 125 -29.29 -0.92 -3.26
C LYS A 125 -29.94 -1.42 -1.96
N GLN A 126 -31.25 -1.26 -1.81
CA GLN A 126 -31.95 -1.61 -0.57
C GLN A 126 -32.29 -3.09 -0.43
N LYS A 127 -32.49 -3.53 0.81
CA LYS A 127 -32.93 -4.90 1.13
C LYS A 127 -34.43 -5.04 0.87
N LYS A 128 -34.88 -6.24 0.50
CA LYS A 128 -36.29 -6.56 0.23
C LYS A 128 -37.24 -6.15 1.39
N ASN A 129 -36.80 -6.29 2.64
CA ASN A 129 -37.61 -5.92 3.81
C ASN A 129 -37.86 -4.40 3.89
N ILE A 130 -36.86 -3.59 3.56
CA ILE A 130 -36.97 -2.12 3.54
C ILE A 130 -37.91 -1.69 2.41
N LEU A 131 -37.85 -2.36 1.25
CA LEU A 131 -38.75 -2.12 0.13
C LEU A 131 -40.21 -2.47 0.46
N LEU A 132 -40.45 -3.56 1.20
CA LEU A 132 -41.79 -3.91 1.65
C LEU A 132 -42.34 -2.86 2.63
N GLU A 133 -41.52 -2.42 3.58
CA GLU A 133 -41.93 -1.40 4.55
C GLU A 133 -42.17 -0.03 3.89
N LEU A 134 -41.33 0.33 2.91
CA LEU A 134 -41.50 1.53 2.09
C LEU A 134 -42.77 1.46 1.22
N SER A 135 -43.08 0.30 0.64
CA SER A 135 -44.32 0.12 -0.11
C SER A 135 -45.56 0.30 0.78
N SER A 136 -45.53 -0.18 2.03
CA SER A 136 -46.60 0.06 3.00
C SER A 136 -46.76 1.54 3.33
N ARG A 137 -45.66 2.28 3.47
CA ARG A 137 -45.68 3.75 3.72
C ARG A 137 -46.23 4.55 2.54
N LEU A 138 -45.98 4.10 1.32
CA LEU A 138 -46.51 4.70 0.10
C LEU A 138 -47.94 4.22 -0.25
N ASN A 139 -48.60 3.47 0.65
CA ASN A 139 -49.92 2.86 0.42
C ASN A 139 -49.99 1.94 -0.81
N ILE A 140 -48.86 1.31 -1.18
CA ILE A 140 -48.76 0.38 -2.30
C ILE A 140 -48.95 -1.05 -1.77
N THR A 141 -49.96 -1.77 -2.26
CA THR A 141 -50.17 -3.17 -1.91
C THR A 141 -49.06 -4.07 -2.48
N ALA A 142 -48.07 -4.39 -1.65
CA ALA A 142 -46.97 -5.29 -2.00
C ALA A 142 -47.13 -6.66 -1.32
N ASN A 143 -47.10 -7.73 -2.13
CA ASN A 143 -47.12 -9.09 -1.61
C ASN A 143 -45.69 -9.53 -1.25
N PRO A 144 -45.44 -10.10 -0.05
CA PRO A 144 -44.12 -10.57 0.38
C PRO A 144 -43.53 -11.66 -0.54
N LYS A 145 -44.36 -12.35 -1.33
CA LYS A 145 -43.94 -13.36 -2.31
C LYS A 145 -43.35 -12.76 -3.60
N LEU A 146 -43.45 -11.45 -3.83
CA LEU A 146 -42.90 -10.80 -5.03
C LEU A 146 -41.37 -10.76 -5.01
N THR A 147 -40.76 -10.79 -6.20
CA THR A 147 -39.32 -10.62 -6.36
C THR A 147 -38.91 -9.18 -6.07
N LYS A 148 -37.64 -8.99 -5.70
CA LYS A 148 -37.09 -7.67 -5.34
C LYS A 148 -37.29 -6.65 -6.46
N ASP A 149 -37.05 -7.05 -7.71
CA ASP A 149 -37.15 -6.15 -8.86
C ASP A 149 -38.59 -5.72 -9.14
N VAL A 150 -39.57 -6.60 -8.92
CA VAL A 150 -40.99 -6.27 -9.05
C VAL A 150 -41.45 -5.31 -7.96
N LEU A 151 -40.88 -5.40 -6.75
CA LEU A 151 -41.13 -4.42 -5.68
C LEU A 151 -40.56 -3.06 -6.03
N ILE A 152 -39.33 -3.01 -6.55
CA ILE A 152 -38.67 -1.77 -7.00
C ILE A 152 -39.49 -1.09 -8.10
N ASP A 153 -39.91 -1.85 -9.12
CA ASP A 153 -40.69 -1.34 -10.25
C ASP A 153 -42.05 -0.78 -9.80
N LYS A 154 -42.75 -1.47 -8.90
CA LYS A 154 -44.02 -0.99 -8.33
C LYS A 154 -43.85 0.28 -7.50
N ILE A 155 -42.84 0.32 -6.64
CA ILE A 155 -42.52 1.50 -5.82
C ILE A 155 -42.20 2.68 -6.71
N PHE A 156 -41.38 2.48 -7.75
CA PHE A 156 -41.03 3.54 -8.69
C PHE A 156 -42.25 4.06 -9.45
N LYS A 157 -43.03 3.16 -10.08
CA LYS A 157 -44.18 3.55 -10.92
C LYS A 157 -45.30 4.18 -10.10
N LEU A 158 -45.74 3.51 -9.04
CA LEU A 158 -46.91 3.93 -8.26
C LEU A 158 -46.56 5.01 -7.22
N GLY A 159 -45.37 4.92 -6.62
CA GLY A 159 -44.94 5.82 -5.55
C GLY A 159 -44.37 7.14 -6.06
N PHE A 160 -43.57 7.13 -7.13
CA PHE A 160 -42.81 8.32 -7.54
C PHE A 160 -43.18 8.82 -8.94
N ALA A 161 -43.24 7.95 -9.94
CA ALA A 161 -43.50 8.35 -11.33
C ALA A 161 -44.93 8.90 -11.50
N ASN A 162 -45.93 8.21 -10.94
CA ASN A 162 -47.31 8.67 -10.99
C ASN A 162 -47.50 9.98 -10.22
N GLN A 163 -47.01 10.08 -8.98
CA GLN A 163 -47.14 11.31 -8.19
C GLN A 163 -46.49 12.51 -8.88
N ARG A 164 -45.27 12.36 -9.41
CA ARG A 164 -44.59 13.44 -10.13
C ARG A 164 -45.28 13.80 -11.44
N GLY A 165 -45.83 12.81 -12.15
CA GLY A 165 -46.62 13.03 -13.36
C GLY A 165 -47.91 13.83 -13.07
N TYR A 166 -48.63 13.51 -12.00
CA TYR A 166 -49.82 14.27 -11.59
C TYR A 166 -49.48 15.67 -11.09
N ASN A 167 -48.37 15.86 -10.36
CA ASN A 167 -47.93 17.20 -9.95
C ASN A 167 -47.62 18.11 -11.16
N LEU A 168 -47.01 17.56 -12.21
CA LEU A 168 -46.75 18.29 -13.47
C LEU A 168 -48.03 18.62 -14.25
N LEU A 169 -49.12 17.87 -14.03
CA LEU A 169 -50.43 18.11 -14.64
C LEU A 169 -51.34 19.01 -13.78
N GLY A 170 -51.07 19.12 -12.48
CA GLY A 170 -51.83 19.94 -11.53
C GLY A 170 -51.35 21.40 -11.42
N ASP A 171 -50.13 21.70 -11.84
CA ASP A 171 -49.58 23.07 -11.94
C ASP A 171 -49.94 23.77 -13.27
N ARG A 172 -51.09 23.43 -13.87
CA ARG A 172 -51.70 24.13 -15.01
C ARG A 172 -53.06 24.70 -14.63
#